data_AF-A0A2D7BQH8-F1
#
_entry.id   AF-A0A2D7BQH8-F1
#
_cell.length_a   1.000
_cell.length_b   1.000
_cell.length_c   1.000
_cell.angle_alpha   90.00
_cell.angle_beta   90.00
_cell.angle_gamma   90.00
#
_symmetry.space_group_name_H-M   'P 1'
#
loop_
_entity.id
_entity.type
_entity.pdbx_description
1 polymer ?
#
loop_
_entity_poly.entity_id
_entity_poly.type
_entity_poly.pdbx_seq_one_letter_code
_entity_poly.pdbx_strand_id
1 'polypeptide(L)'
;MKKLITLLLLFILIKTAMGQNNLYLDNNYECLTETRVSGLFQSKRKFLKETEFFPSKTTFNFSKNHSLLTEMESNKEKKYEAKYQFQCNKKKKLELINCEPTDNNNTYSIVLSLDTLRYRKILITDYWLDGIGKEVDYLHLAHGYCYSID
;
A
#
# COMPACT_ATOMS: atom_id res chain seq x y z
N MET A 1 53.19 -8.68 9.66
CA MET A 1 52.49 -8.18 8.45
C MET A 1 51.66 -9.25 7.73
N LYS A 2 52.21 -10.39 7.30
CA LYS A 2 51.46 -11.43 6.57
C LYS A 2 50.19 -11.95 7.27
N LYS A 3 50.22 -12.15 8.60
CA LYS A 3 49.06 -12.60 9.41
C LYS A 3 47.94 -11.55 9.53
N LEU A 4 48.28 -10.26 9.49
CA LEU A 4 47.30 -9.17 9.60
C LEU A 4 46.51 -9.02 8.28
N ILE A 5 47.21 -9.16 7.14
CA ILE A 5 46.62 -9.10 5.80
C ILE A 5 45.67 -10.29 5.57
N THR A 6 46.02 -11.48 6.07
CA THR A 6 45.15 -12.66 5.99
C THR A 6 43.89 -12.49 6.84
N LEU A 7 43.99 -11.90 8.02
CA LEU A 7 42.83 -11.60 8.86
C LEU A 7 41.89 -10.58 8.19
N LEU A 8 42.45 -9.58 7.52
CA LEU A 8 41.69 -8.54 6.81
C LEU A 8 40.93 -9.11 5.61
N LEU A 9 41.58 -9.99 4.84
CA LEU A 9 40.96 -10.70 3.71
C LEU A 9 39.84 -11.62 4.17
N LEU A 10 40.02 -12.32 5.30
CA LEU A 10 38.98 -13.16 5.89
C LEU A 10 37.76 -12.32 6.31
N PHE A 11 38.00 -11.13 6.89
CA PHE A 11 36.93 -10.21 7.28
C PHE A 11 36.13 -9.67 6.08
N ILE A 12 36.81 -9.39 4.96
CA ILE A 12 36.15 -8.94 3.72
C ILE A 12 35.30 -10.08 3.14
N LEU A 13 35.83 -11.31 3.10
CA LEU A 13 35.12 -12.49 2.62
C LEU A 13 33.87 -12.82 3.46
N ILE A 14 33.96 -12.70 4.79
CA ILE A 14 32.82 -12.91 5.69
C ILE A 14 31.77 -11.81 5.50
N LYS A 15 32.17 -10.54 5.33
CA LYS A 15 31.23 -9.46 5.02
C LYS A 15 30.53 -9.63 3.66
N THR A 16 31.22 -10.14 2.65
CA THR A 16 30.60 -10.43 1.35
C THR A 16 29.69 -11.65 1.40
N ALA A 17 30.05 -12.68 2.18
CA ALA A 17 29.22 -13.88 2.36
C ALA A 17 27.95 -13.59 3.20
N MET A 18 28.01 -12.64 4.13
CA MET A 18 26.84 -12.15 4.87
C MET A 18 26.04 -11.08 4.10
N GLY A 19 26.49 -10.67 2.91
CA GLY A 19 25.93 -9.58 2.12
C GLY A 19 24.79 -9.96 1.18
N GLN A 20 24.32 -11.21 1.18
CA GLN A 20 23.22 -11.66 0.33
C GLN A 20 22.28 -12.57 1.09
N ASN A 21 21.17 -12.00 1.56
CA ASN A 21 19.90 -12.73 1.72
C ASN A 21 18.69 -11.77 1.82
N ASN A 22 18.69 -10.70 1.01
CA ASN A 22 17.41 -10.21 0.54
C ASN A 22 17.28 -10.68 -0.91
N LEU A 23 16.96 -11.97 -1.03
CA LEU A 23 16.18 -12.45 -2.15
C LEU A 23 14.85 -11.69 -2.05
N TYR A 24 14.82 -10.45 -2.56
CA TYR A 24 13.59 -9.69 -2.68
C TYR A 24 12.79 -10.43 -3.75
N LEU A 25 11.97 -11.37 -3.28
CA LEU A 25 10.81 -11.87 -4.01
C LEU A 25 10.12 -10.66 -4.62
N ASP A 26 9.58 -10.85 -5.81
CA ASP A 26 8.63 -9.88 -6.33
C ASP A 26 7.57 -9.63 -5.22
N ASN A 27 7.12 -8.38 -5.11
CA ASN A 27 6.32 -7.92 -3.96
C ASN A 27 4.88 -7.71 -4.42
N ASN A 28 4.31 -8.73 -5.03
CA ASN A 28 2.92 -8.72 -5.48
C ASN A 28 2.05 -9.31 -4.39
N TYR A 29 1.02 -8.54 -4.03
CA TYR A 29 0.06 -8.92 -3.02
C TYR A 29 -1.32 -8.96 -3.62
N GLU A 30 -2.07 -10.01 -3.31
CA GLU A 30 -3.47 -10.10 -3.66
C GLU A 30 -4.29 -9.69 -2.44
N CYS A 31 -5.09 -8.63 -2.60
CA CYS A 31 -5.78 -7.94 -1.52
C CYS A 31 -7.30 -8.09 -1.67
N LEU A 32 -7.95 -8.48 -0.58
CA LEU A 32 -9.38 -8.66 -0.47
C LEU A 32 -9.96 -7.58 0.44
N THR A 33 -10.89 -6.79 -0.09
CA THR A 33 -11.61 -5.77 0.69
C THR A 33 -12.63 -6.46 1.58
N GLU A 34 -12.55 -6.29 2.90
CA GLU A 34 -13.54 -6.81 3.84
C GLU A 34 -14.67 -5.82 4.04
N THR A 35 -14.34 -4.58 4.38
CA THR A 35 -15.33 -3.57 4.76
C THR A 35 -15.06 -2.27 4.05
N ARG A 36 -16.15 -1.61 3.65
CA ARG A 36 -16.12 -0.27 3.10
C ARG A 36 -17.14 0.60 3.82
N VAL A 37 -16.70 1.77 4.26
CA VAL A 37 -17.58 2.83 4.74
C VAL A 37 -17.54 3.96 3.73
N SER A 38 -18.70 4.52 3.43
CA SER A 38 -18.80 5.74 2.64
C SER A 38 -19.69 6.75 3.36
N GLY A 39 -19.21 7.98 3.44
CA GLY A 39 -19.91 9.07 4.11
C GLY A 39 -20.17 10.22 3.15
N LEU A 40 -21.32 10.87 3.32
CA LEU A 40 -21.71 12.10 2.64
C LEU A 40 -21.70 13.25 3.65
N PHE A 41 -21.15 14.40 3.28
CA PHE A 41 -21.36 15.66 4.01
C PHE A 41 -22.28 16.57 3.21
N GLN A 42 -23.42 16.95 3.80
CA GLN A 42 -24.39 17.86 3.19
C GLN A 42 -24.95 18.80 4.26
N SER A 43 -25.08 20.10 3.93
CA SER A 43 -25.71 21.11 4.79
C SER A 43 -25.17 21.14 6.24
N LYS A 44 -23.84 21.10 6.39
CA LYS A 44 -23.14 21.05 7.69
C LYS A 44 -23.40 19.79 8.53
N ARG A 45 -23.97 18.72 7.94
CA ARG A 45 -24.26 17.44 8.62
C ARG A 45 -23.48 16.30 7.97
N LYS A 46 -22.98 15.38 8.81
CA LYS A 46 -22.31 14.14 8.40
C LYS A 46 -23.34 13.01 8.30
N PHE A 47 -23.47 12.41 7.13
CA PHE A 47 -24.28 11.24 6.87
C PHE A 47 -23.35 10.07 6.58
N LEU A 48 -23.22 9.14 7.52
CA LEU A 48 -22.50 7.90 7.26
C LEU A 48 -23.49 6.93 6.61
N LYS A 49 -23.18 6.42 5.42
CA LYS A 49 -23.87 5.24 4.90
C LYS A 49 -23.36 4.03 5.70
N GLU A 50 -24.25 3.08 5.94
CA GLU A 50 -23.90 1.81 6.60
C GLU A 50 -22.72 1.13 5.89
N THR A 51 -21.95 0.38 6.67
CA THR A 51 -20.81 -0.40 6.14
C THR A 51 -21.36 -1.48 5.23
N GLU A 52 -21.00 -1.45 3.95
CA GLU A 52 -21.38 -2.51 3.03
C GLU A 52 -20.20 -3.49 2.87
N PHE A 53 -20.47 -4.78 3.08
CA PHE A 53 -19.50 -5.86 2.88
C PHE A 53 -19.48 -6.21 1.39
N PHE A 54 -18.43 -5.78 0.68
CA PHE A 54 -18.23 -6.10 -0.72
C PHE A 54 -16.81 -6.65 -0.92
N PRO A 55 -16.65 -7.97 -1.06
CA PRO A 55 -15.36 -8.56 -1.37
C PRO A 55 -14.99 -8.22 -2.82
N SER A 56 -14.27 -7.12 -3.01
CA SER A 56 -13.53 -6.87 -4.23
C SER A 56 -12.10 -7.34 -4.07
N LYS A 57 -11.60 -7.97 -5.13
CA LYS A 57 -10.26 -8.51 -5.21
C LYS A 57 -9.41 -7.59 -6.07
N THR A 58 -8.28 -7.16 -5.54
CA THR A 58 -7.33 -6.27 -6.24
C THR A 58 -5.92 -6.80 -6.06
N THR A 59 -5.04 -6.51 -7.02
CA THR A 59 -3.63 -6.90 -6.92
C THR A 59 -2.78 -5.65 -6.74
N PHE A 60 -1.93 -5.66 -5.71
CA PHE A 60 -0.97 -4.63 -5.40
C PHE A 60 0.42 -5.09 -5.86
N ASN A 61 0.91 -4.48 -6.93
CA ASN A 61 2.24 -4.77 -7.47
C ASN A 61 3.21 -3.68 -7.03
N PHE A 62 4.12 -4.02 -6.13
CA PHE A 62 5.15 -3.10 -5.67
C PHE A 62 6.43 -3.20 -6.51
N SER A 63 7.11 -2.07 -6.69
CA SER A 63 8.52 -2.11 -7.08
C SER A 63 9.37 -2.83 -6.02
N LYS A 64 10.53 -3.34 -6.40
CA LYS A 64 11.43 -4.11 -5.50
C LYS A 64 11.77 -3.41 -4.18
N ASN A 65 11.84 -2.08 -4.19
CA ASN A 65 12.13 -1.24 -3.03
C ASN A 65 10.87 -0.68 -2.35
N HIS A 66 9.67 -1.07 -2.77
CA HIS A 66 8.38 -0.55 -2.30
C HIS A 66 8.23 0.97 -2.46
N SER A 67 8.86 1.56 -3.48
CA SER A 67 8.73 2.99 -3.78
C SER A 67 7.57 3.31 -4.70
N LEU A 68 7.09 2.33 -5.48
CA LEU A 68 5.97 2.47 -6.39
C LEU A 68 5.00 1.31 -6.16
N LEU A 69 3.70 1.61 -6.13
CA LEU A 69 2.62 0.64 -6.12
C LEU A 69 1.77 0.84 -7.38
N THR A 70 1.46 -0.26 -8.07
CA THR A 70 0.44 -0.30 -9.12
C THR A 70 -0.71 -1.18 -8.66
N GLU A 71 -1.91 -0.62 -8.57
CA GLU A 71 -3.14 -1.37 -8.30
C GLU A 71 -3.71 -1.91 -9.61
N MET A 72 -3.94 -3.21 -9.68
CA MET A 72 -4.57 -3.88 -10.82
C MET A 72 -5.93 -4.44 -10.44
N GLU A 73 -6.90 -4.34 -11.34
CA GLU A 73 -8.22 -4.95 -11.20
C GLU A 73 -8.38 -6.05 -12.25
N SER A 74 -8.97 -7.18 -11.85
CA SER A 74 -9.29 -8.25 -12.79
C SER A 74 -10.58 -7.90 -13.51
N ASN A 75 -10.53 -7.82 -14.84
CA ASN A 75 -11.74 -7.67 -15.63
C ASN A 75 -12.45 -9.04 -15.82
N LYS A 76 -13.67 -9.03 -16.39
CA LYS A 76 -14.45 -10.26 -16.65
C LYS A 76 -13.72 -11.28 -17.54
N GLU A 77 -12.71 -10.84 -18.31
CA GLU A 77 -11.88 -11.67 -19.18
C GLU A 77 -10.56 -12.14 -18.50
N LYS A 78 -10.39 -11.91 -17.20
CA LYS A 78 -9.17 -12.20 -16.42
C LYS A 78 -7.90 -11.48 -16.91
N LYS A 79 -8.03 -10.44 -17.74
CA LYS A 79 -6.91 -9.55 -18.02
C LYS A 79 -6.80 -8.56 -16.86
N TYR A 80 -5.57 -8.36 -16.38
CA TYR A 80 -5.28 -7.39 -15.35
C TYR A 80 -4.91 -6.06 -16.02
N GLU A 81 -5.65 -5.01 -15.72
CA GLU A 81 -5.36 -3.66 -16.20
C GLU A 81 -4.92 -2.79 -15.02
N ALA A 82 -3.86 -2.01 -15.24
CA ALA A 82 -3.39 -1.06 -14.24
C ALA A 82 -4.43 0.04 -14.07
N LYS A 83 -4.97 0.15 -12.86
CA LYS A 83 -6.04 1.09 -12.53
C LYS A 83 -5.47 2.38 -11.94
N TYR A 84 -4.55 2.25 -10.99
CA TYR A 84 -3.98 3.38 -10.25
C TYR A 84 -2.51 3.17 -9.94
N GLN A 85 -1.77 4.27 -9.85
CA GLN A 85 -0.37 4.30 -9.42
C GLN A 85 -0.20 5.18 -8.16
N PHE A 86 0.74 4.77 -7.30
CA PHE A 86 1.01 5.44 -6.05
C PHE A 86 2.51 5.51 -5.77
N GLN A 87 3.00 6.66 -5.30
CA GLN A 87 4.34 6.79 -4.73
C GLN A 87 4.31 6.35 -3.28
N CYS A 88 5.25 5.50 -2.90
CA CYS A 88 5.25 4.84 -1.60
C CYS A 88 6.53 5.13 -0.80
N ASN A 89 6.37 5.17 0.52
CA ASN A 89 7.45 5.29 1.48
C ASN A 89 7.34 4.20 2.56
N LYS A 90 8.37 3.36 2.66
CA LYS A 90 8.47 2.30 3.66
C LYS A 90 9.00 2.85 4.99
N LYS A 91 8.16 2.85 6.03
CA LYS A 91 8.54 3.14 7.41
C LYS A 91 9.11 1.88 8.07
N LYS A 92 10.41 1.64 7.87
CA LYS A 92 11.13 0.44 8.33
C LYS A 92 10.91 0.06 9.81
N LYS A 93 10.74 1.04 10.71
CA LYS A 93 10.56 0.78 12.15
C LYS A 93 9.24 0.07 12.48
N LEU A 94 8.22 0.21 11.62
CA LEU A 94 6.86 -0.29 11.86
C LEU A 94 6.42 -1.30 10.80
N GLU A 95 7.30 -1.66 9.86
CA GLU A 95 6.97 -2.49 8.69
C GLU A 95 5.69 -2.02 7.97
N LEU A 96 5.52 -0.69 7.90
CA LEU A 96 4.40 -0.03 7.21
C LEU A 96 4.88 0.57 5.88
N ILE A 97 4.05 0.45 4.85
CA ILE A 97 4.22 1.15 3.58
C ILE A 97 3.06 2.13 3.45
N ASN A 98 3.39 3.42 3.32
CA ASN A 98 2.42 4.46 3.05
C ASN A 98 2.54 4.85 1.57
N CYS A 99 1.43 4.88 0.86
CA CYS A 99 1.36 5.14 -0.57
C CYS A 99 0.37 6.28 -0.84
N GLU A 100 0.82 7.28 -1.58
CA GLU A 100 0.03 8.45 -2.00
C GLU A 100 -0.14 8.44 -3.52
N PRO A 101 -1.26 8.94 -4.05
CA PRO A 101 -1.54 8.86 -5.48
C PRO A 101 -0.51 9.66 -6.29
N THR A 102 -0.12 9.15 -7.46
CA THR A 102 0.79 9.84 -8.38
C THR A 102 0.09 10.86 -9.27
N ASP A 103 -1.20 10.67 -9.52
CA ASP A 103 -1.99 11.46 -10.45
C ASP A 103 -3.17 12.14 -9.75
N ASN A 104 -3.75 13.16 -10.40
CA ASN A 104 -4.90 13.87 -9.89
C ASN A 104 -6.23 13.11 -10.09
N ASN A 105 -6.20 11.98 -10.79
CA ASN A 105 -7.39 11.17 -11.08
C ASN A 105 -7.71 10.21 -9.94
N ASN A 106 -6.71 9.91 -9.11
CA ASN A 106 -6.82 9.12 -7.91
C ASN A 106 -6.55 10.01 -6.69
N THR A 107 -7.48 10.03 -5.75
CA THR A 107 -7.35 10.81 -4.52
C THR A 107 -7.19 9.90 -3.29
N TYR A 108 -7.04 8.59 -3.51
CA TYR A 108 -6.90 7.63 -2.43
C TYR A 108 -5.44 7.52 -1.97
N SER A 109 -5.24 7.45 -0.66
CA SER A 109 -4.01 6.96 -0.04
C SER A 109 -4.16 5.49 0.38
N ILE A 110 -3.06 4.75 0.43
CA ILE A 110 -3.02 3.35 0.86
C ILE A 110 -1.97 3.22 1.97
N VAL A 111 -2.34 2.52 3.04
CA VAL A 111 -1.40 2.09 4.09
C VAL A 111 -1.45 0.57 4.15
N LEU A 112 -0.30 -0.09 3.97
CA LEU A 112 -0.13 -1.54 4.07
C LEU A 112 0.84 -1.88 5.21
N SER A 113 0.45 -2.82 6.07
CA SER A 113 1.35 -3.44 7.05
C SER A 113 1.90 -4.73 6.48
N LEU A 114 3.22 -4.85 6.38
CA LEU A 114 3.88 -6.08 5.93
C LEU A 114 3.82 -7.17 7.02
N ASP A 115 3.80 -6.80 8.30
CA ASP A 115 3.72 -7.75 9.42
C ASP A 115 2.36 -8.47 9.49
N THR A 116 1.28 -7.70 9.35
CA THR A 116 -0.09 -8.23 9.51
C THR A 116 -0.78 -8.49 8.18
N LEU A 117 -0.17 -8.06 7.07
CA LEU A 117 -0.74 -8.05 5.73
C LEU A 117 -2.09 -7.34 5.63
N ARG A 118 -2.38 -6.44 6.57
CA ARG A 118 -3.58 -5.62 6.54
C ARG A 118 -3.33 -4.34 5.78
N TYR A 119 -4.30 -3.95 4.96
CA TYR A 119 -4.27 -2.67 4.27
C TYR A 119 -5.49 -1.82 4.61
N ARG A 120 -5.30 -0.52 4.43
CA ARG A 120 -6.34 0.49 4.53
C ARG A 120 -6.21 1.43 3.34
N LYS A 121 -7.30 1.57 2.57
CA LYS A 121 -7.42 2.52 1.46
C LYS A 121 -8.35 3.65 1.87
N ILE A 122 -7.91 4.89 1.70
CA ILE A 122 -8.56 6.06 2.28
C ILE A 122 -8.67 7.15 1.24
N LEU A 123 -9.88 7.65 1.02
CA LEU A 123 -10.13 8.95 0.44
C LEU A 123 -10.79 9.82 1.51
N ILE A 124 -10.05 10.82 1.97
CA ILE A 124 -10.54 11.88 2.84
C ILE A 124 -10.28 13.18 2.11
N THR A 125 -11.32 13.97 1.89
CA THR A 125 -11.20 15.32 1.34
C THR A 125 -10.85 16.31 2.46
N ASP A 126 -10.14 17.40 2.14
CA ASP A 126 -9.83 18.47 3.11
C ASP A 126 -11.10 19.00 3.79
N TYR A 127 -12.20 19.02 3.06
CA TYR A 127 -13.51 19.38 3.57
C TYR A 127 -14.07 18.45 4.66
N TRP A 128 -13.76 17.15 4.64
CA TRP A 128 -14.11 16.23 5.72
C TRP A 128 -13.34 16.53 7.01
N LEU A 129 -12.07 16.96 6.86
CA LEU A 129 -11.19 17.33 7.97
C LEU A 129 -11.55 18.71 8.53
N ASP A 130 -11.73 19.71 7.65
CA ASP A 130 -11.80 21.13 8.01
C ASP A 130 -13.21 21.73 7.91
N GLY A 131 -14.18 21.00 7.35
CA GLY A 131 -15.60 21.39 7.34
C GLY A 131 -16.03 22.42 6.29
N ILE A 132 -15.23 22.65 5.23
CA ILE A 132 -15.41 23.75 4.27
C ILE A 132 -16.20 23.33 2.98
N GLY A 133 -16.96 22.23 2.96
CA GLY A 133 -17.53 21.68 1.71
C GLY A 133 -18.83 22.32 1.20
N LYS A 134 -19.04 22.34 -0.14
CA LYS A 134 -20.36 22.62 -0.77
C LYS A 134 -21.11 21.31 -1.06
N GLU A 135 -22.29 21.20 -0.46
CA GLU A 135 -23.43 20.26 -0.65
C GLU A 135 -23.21 18.74 -0.81
N VAL A 136 -22.12 18.23 -1.36
CA VAL A 136 -21.90 16.78 -1.53
C VAL A 136 -20.41 16.44 -1.43
N ASP A 137 -19.96 16.07 -0.23
CA ASP A 137 -18.58 15.63 0.01
C ASP A 137 -18.46 14.18 0.45
N TYR A 138 -17.39 13.49 0.07
CA TYR A 138 -17.28 12.03 0.18
C TYR A 138 -16.10 11.58 1.05
N LEU A 139 -16.40 10.79 2.08
CA LEU A 139 -15.43 9.94 2.77
C LEU A 139 -15.51 8.53 2.17
N HIS A 140 -14.38 7.92 1.86
CA HIS A 140 -14.32 6.49 1.56
C HIS A 140 -13.17 5.83 2.32
N LEU A 141 -13.51 4.82 3.12
CA LEU A 141 -12.56 4.01 3.86
C LEU A 141 -12.80 2.56 3.51
N ALA A 142 -11.78 1.87 3.01
CA ALA A 142 -11.79 0.43 2.83
C ALA A 142 -10.70 -0.22 3.67
N HIS A 143 -11.04 -1.33 4.31
CA HIS A 143 -10.11 -2.18 5.05
C HIS A 143 -10.14 -3.58 4.48
N GLY A 144 -8.99 -4.24 4.50
CA GLY A 144 -8.89 -5.61 4.06
C GLY A 144 -7.57 -6.26 4.43
N TYR A 145 -7.39 -7.47 3.94
CA TYR A 145 -6.17 -8.24 4.09
C TYR A 145 -5.60 -8.59 2.72
N CYS A 146 -4.29 -8.78 2.70
CA CYS A 146 -3.54 -9.17 1.54
C CYS A 146 -2.79 -10.47 1.82
N TYR A 147 -2.35 -11.15 0.77
CA TYR A 147 -1.40 -12.25 0.86
C TYR A 147 -0.40 -12.17 -0.28
N SER A 148 0.83 -12.61 -0.02
CA SER A 148 1.86 -12.74 -1.06
C SER A 148 1.36 -13.72 -2.12
N ILE A 149 1.51 -13.36 -3.38
CA ILE A 149 1.21 -14.24 -4.53
C ILE A 149 2.46 -14.58 -5.35
N ASP A 150 3.62 -14.13 -4.88
CA ASP A 150 4.94 -14.55 -5.33
C ASP A 150 5.53 -15.62 -4.40
#